data_AF-A0A9P0Q8X7-F1
#
_entry.id   AF-A0A9P0Q8X7-F1
#
_cell.length_a   1.000
_cell.length_b   1.000
_cell.length_c   1.000
_cell.angle_alpha   90.00
_cell.angle_beta   90.00
_cell.angle_gamma   90.00
#
_symmetry.space_group_name_H-M   'P 1'
#
loop_
_entity.id
_entity.type
_entity.pdbx_description
1 polymer ?
#
loop_
_entity_poly.entity_id
_entity_poly.type
_entity_poly.pdbx_seq_one_letter_code
_entity_poly.pdbx_strand_id
1 'polypeptide(L)'
;MILGLFLLISIFSTTLAQGPTLVLLDNQVIRETHSIFFKSLQERGYTLTFKIADDASLVLSKYGEHLYKHLIIFAPAVEEFGGMLNVETITQFIDDGGNVLIAGSSVTGDVLRELASECGFEVDEEGTYVIDHLNYDITDQGQHTKLVIPSDLLIDAPVIVGAKKNTAPLLYQGTGILADAENPLVLPLLTADSTAYSYNPDQLIKEYPHASGKDTVLIAALQARNNARVVFSGSIAFFSDEYFESAVKKAHGGLEAAKSGNQAAATAVSQWVFKEHGQLRVKSVKHHKVGETEPPQAYTIMDDVVSESKVRD
;
A
#
# COMPACT_ATOMS: atom_id res chain seq x y z
N MET A 1 -29.68 -45.83 23.99
CA MET A 1 -30.02 -45.32 22.64
C MET A 1 -29.27 -44.00 22.48
N ILE A 2 -28.21 -43.99 21.68
CA ILE A 2 -27.21 -42.91 21.58
C ILE A 2 -27.78 -41.77 20.74
N LEU A 3 -27.81 -40.56 21.30
CA LEU A 3 -28.24 -39.35 20.59
C LEU A 3 -26.98 -38.67 20.02
N GLY A 4 -26.77 -38.81 18.72
CA GLY A 4 -25.66 -38.18 18.01
C GLY A 4 -25.97 -36.71 17.70
N LEU A 5 -25.21 -35.82 18.33
CA LEU A 5 -25.19 -34.39 18.02
C LEU A 5 -24.21 -34.16 16.86
N PHE A 6 -24.73 -33.99 15.63
CA PHE A 6 -23.94 -33.57 14.48
C PHE A 6 -23.68 -32.06 14.59
N LEU A 7 -22.50 -31.68 15.09
CA LEU A 7 -21.99 -30.32 15.02
C LEU A 7 -21.48 -30.07 13.60
N LEU A 8 -22.24 -29.32 12.82
CA LEU A 8 -21.85 -28.89 11.48
C LEU A 8 -20.80 -27.78 11.63
N ILE A 9 -19.52 -28.17 11.65
CA ILE A 9 -18.40 -27.23 11.64
C ILE A 9 -18.37 -26.60 10.25
N SER A 10 -18.92 -25.40 10.13
CA SER A 10 -18.70 -24.53 8.98
C SER A 10 -17.22 -24.14 9.00
N ILE A 11 -16.42 -24.82 8.18
CA ILE A 11 -15.03 -24.44 7.92
C ILE A 11 -15.11 -23.11 7.15
N PHE A 12 -15.10 -22.00 7.89
CA PHE A 12 -14.69 -20.73 7.32
C PHE A 12 -13.29 -20.96 6.75
N SER A 13 -13.17 -20.94 5.42
CA SER A 13 -11.86 -20.80 4.80
C SER A 13 -11.31 -19.48 5.30
N THR A 14 -10.43 -19.53 6.29
CA THR A 14 -9.62 -18.37 6.68
C THR A 14 -8.94 -17.89 5.41
N THR A 15 -9.16 -16.63 5.08
CA THR A 15 -8.67 -15.98 3.88
C THR A 15 -7.17 -16.26 3.73
N LEU A 16 -6.75 -16.79 2.57
CA LEU A 16 -5.37 -17.18 2.26
C LEU A 16 -4.33 -16.05 2.45
N ALA A 17 -4.83 -14.81 2.56
CA ALA A 17 -4.12 -13.56 2.83
C ALA A 17 -3.44 -13.50 4.20
N GLN A 18 -3.96 -14.18 5.23
CA GLN A 18 -3.35 -14.20 6.57
C GLN A 18 -2.04 -15.00 6.56
N GLY A 19 -1.03 -14.55 7.30
CA GLY A 19 0.25 -15.25 7.36
C GLY A 19 1.41 -14.51 8.04
N PRO A 20 2.60 -15.15 8.06
CA PRO A 20 3.80 -14.56 8.62
C PRO A 20 4.20 -13.31 7.84
N THR A 21 4.40 -12.21 8.57
CA THR A 21 4.73 -10.89 8.03
C THR A 21 5.97 -10.37 8.73
N LEU A 22 6.99 -10.02 7.95
CA LEU A 22 8.19 -9.37 8.48
C LEU A 22 7.94 -7.86 8.51
N VAL A 23 8.21 -7.23 9.66
CA VAL A 23 8.13 -5.79 9.84
C VAL A 23 9.53 -5.27 10.15
N LEU A 24 10.07 -4.45 9.24
CA LEU A 24 11.34 -3.76 9.41
C LEU A 24 11.07 -2.36 9.94
N LEU A 25 11.81 -1.98 10.97
CA LEU A 25 11.72 -0.70 11.64
C LEU A 25 13.09 -0.01 11.64
N ASP A 26 13.13 1.32 11.54
CA ASP A 26 14.37 2.08 11.82
C ASP A 26 14.78 1.92 13.28
N ASN A 27 13.79 1.97 14.18
CA ASN A 27 14.01 1.86 15.62
C ASN A 27 12.79 1.24 16.30
N GLN A 28 12.96 0.75 17.52
CA GLN A 28 11.89 0.09 18.26
C GLN A 28 10.73 1.02 18.65
N VAL A 29 10.94 2.34 18.68
CA VAL A 29 9.91 3.33 19.07
C VAL A 29 8.78 3.36 18.05
N ILE A 30 9.06 3.12 16.77
CA ILE A 30 8.05 3.07 15.70
C ILE A 30 6.95 2.04 16.02
N ARG A 31 7.30 0.94 16.70
CA ARG A 31 6.33 -0.08 17.12
C ARG A 31 5.30 0.47 18.11
N GLU A 32 5.71 1.40 18.97
CA GLU A 32 4.85 2.03 19.98
C GLU A 32 4.04 3.16 19.36
N THR A 33 4.64 3.96 18.47
CA THR A 33 3.95 5.12 17.84
C THR A 33 2.99 4.73 16.71
N HIS A 34 3.07 3.50 16.21
CA HIS A 34 2.19 2.94 15.17
C HIS A 34 1.42 1.73 15.71
N SER A 35 1.16 1.70 17.01
CA SER A 35 0.60 0.54 17.69
C SER A 35 -0.81 0.22 17.24
N ILE A 36 -1.63 1.21 16.89
CA ILE A 36 -3.01 1.03 16.41
C ILE A 36 -2.99 0.31 15.07
N PHE A 37 -2.08 0.70 14.16
CA PHE A 37 -1.92 0.05 12.87
C PHE A 37 -1.51 -1.43 13.02
N PHE A 38 -0.47 -1.69 13.81
CA PHE A 38 0.03 -3.06 14.00
C PHE A 38 -0.96 -3.95 14.77
N LYS A 39 -1.65 -3.43 15.79
CA LYS A 39 -2.72 -4.16 16.49
C LYS A 39 -3.83 -4.53 15.54
N SER A 40 -4.22 -3.61 14.66
CA SER A 40 -5.24 -3.87 13.64
C SER A 40 -4.87 -5.05 12.72
N LEU A 41 -3.60 -5.15 12.31
CA LEU A 41 -3.09 -6.31 11.56
C LEU A 41 -3.13 -7.59 12.41
N GLN A 42 -2.69 -7.55 13.67
CA GLN A 42 -2.70 -8.73 14.54
C GLN A 42 -4.12 -9.23 14.80
N GLU A 43 -5.08 -8.33 15.03
CA GLU A 43 -6.51 -8.65 15.21
C GLU A 43 -7.12 -9.30 13.96
N ARG A 44 -6.62 -8.95 12.77
CA ARG A 44 -6.98 -9.59 11.50
C ARG A 44 -6.27 -10.93 11.25
N GLY A 45 -5.42 -11.40 12.16
CA GLY A 45 -4.78 -12.72 12.09
C GLY A 45 -3.38 -12.76 11.48
N TYR A 46 -2.70 -11.63 11.36
CA TYR A 46 -1.31 -11.57 10.87
C TYR A 46 -0.31 -11.88 11.99
N THR A 47 0.69 -12.71 11.69
CA THR A 47 1.80 -12.99 12.62
C THR A 47 2.95 -12.03 12.30
N LEU A 48 3.05 -10.95 13.07
CA LEU A 48 4.06 -9.91 12.87
C LEU A 48 5.37 -10.27 13.59
N THR A 49 6.47 -10.33 12.82
CA THR A 49 7.83 -10.44 13.35
C THR A 49 8.53 -9.09 13.17
N PHE A 50 8.85 -8.41 14.27
CA PHE A 50 9.51 -7.11 14.24
C PHE A 50 11.03 -7.27 14.29
N LYS A 51 11.73 -6.58 13.38
CA LYS A 51 13.18 -6.53 13.29
C LYS A 51 13.64 -5.10 12.97
N ILE A 52 14.87 -4.77 13.34
CA ILE A 52 15.50 -3.52 12.88
C ILE A 52 16.02 -3.77 11.47
N ALA A 53 15.92 -2.76 10.60
CA ALA A 53 16.26 -2.88 9.18
C ALA A 53 17.74 -3.22 8.92
N ASP A 54 18.66 -2.89 9.84
CA ASP A 54 20.10 -3.15 9.77
C ASP A 54 20.54 -4.48 10.45
N ASP A 55 19.59 -5.29 10.93
CA ASP A 55 19.89 -6.53 11.66
C ASP A 55 20.54 -7.57 10.73
N ALA A 56 21.77 -7.99 11.07
CA ALA A 56 22.53 -8.99 10.30
C ALA A 56 21.85 -10.37 10.17
N SER A 57 20.82 -10.65 10.96
CA SER A 57 20.05 -11.91 10.92
C SER A 57 18.87 -11.90 9.94
N LEU A 58 18.66 -10.80 9.20
CA LEU A 58 17.56 -10.67 8.25
C LEU A 58 17.72 -11.61 7.05
N VAL A 59 16.66 -12.42 6.84
CA VAL A 59 16.56 -13.39 5.74
C VAL A 59 15.08 -13.48 5.33
N LEU A 60 14.78 -13.26 4.04
CA LEU A 60 13.43 -13.43 3.49
C LEU A 60 13.16 -14.88 3.05
N SER A 61 14.15 -15.53 2.45
CA SER A 61 14.04 -16.87 1.89
C SER A 61 15.13 -17.79 2.41
N LYS A 62 14.79 -19.04 2.70
CA LYS A 62 15.76 -20.07 3.08
C LYS A 62 15.51 -21.35 2.28
N TYR A 63 16.54 -21.88 1.65
CA TYR A 63 16.47 -23.09 0.81
C TYR A 63 15.43 -23.02 -0.34
N GLY A 64 15.23 -21.83 -0.92
CA GLY A 64 14.29 -21.63 -2.02
C GLY A 64 12.82 -21.45 -1.61
N GLU A 65 12.54 -21.39 -0.30
CA GLU A 65 11.21 -21.07 0.22
C GLU A 65 11.20 -19.74 0.97
N HIS A 66 10.16 -18.94 0.74
CA HIS A 66 9.93 -17.69 1.46
C HIS A 66 9.42 -17.95 2.87
N LEU A 67 10.09 -17.37 3.87
CA LEU A 67 9.73 -17.49 5.29
C LEU A 67 8.51 -16.61 5.64
N TYR A 68 8.29 -15.55 4.86
CA TYR A 68 7.24 -14.56 5.05
C TYR A 68 6.38 -14.46 3.80
N LYS A 69 5.09 -14.15 3.97
CA LYS A 69 4.18 -13.87 2.85
C LYS A 69 4.14 -12.39 2.49
N HIS A 70 4.38 -11.55 3.49
CA HIS A 70 4.29 -10.10 3.38
C HIS A 70 5.49 -9.44 4.06
N LEU A 71 5.85 -8.28 3.55
CA LEU A 71 6.93 -7.44 4.07
C LEU A 71 6.38 -6.03 4.32
N ILE A 72 6.65 -5.49 5.50
CA ILE A 72 6.37 -4.10 5.85
C ILE A 72 7.70 -3.42 6.15
N ILE A 73 7.99 -2.31 5.49
CA ILE A 73 9.21 -1.53 5.67
C ILE A 73 8.82 -0.15 6.18
N PHE A 74 8.85 0.00 7.51
CA PHE A 74 8.68 1.27 8.24
C PHE A 74 10.04 1.71 8.75
N ALA A 75 10.99 1.79 7.82
CA ALA A 75 12.38 2.13 8.07
C ALA A 75 12.85 3.18 7.05
N PRO A 76 12.25 4.39 7.02
CA PRO A 76 12.57 5.41 6.03
C PRO A 76 14.06 5.79 6.00
N ALA A 77 14.73 5.85 7.15
CA ALA A 77 16.11 6.32 7.26
C ALA A 77 17.17 5.21 7.09
N VAL A 78 16.78 4.05 6.54
CA VAL A 78 17.70 2.94 6.31
C VAL A 78 18.65 3.26 5.15
N GLU A 79 19.96 3.20 5.43
CA GLU A 79 21.02 3.34 4.43
C GLU A 79 21.40 2.01 3.77
N GLU A 80 21.31 0.92 4.54
CA GLU A 80 21.60 -0.44 4.06
C GLU A 80 20.79 -1.44 4.86
N PHE A 81 20.23 -2.44 4.18
CA PHE A 81 19.55 -3.54 4.86
C PHE A 81 20.57 -4.55 5.44
N GLY A 82 20.25 -5.10 6.60
CA GLY A 82 21.08 -6.10 7.24
C GLY A 82 20.99 -7.49 6.60
N GLY A 83 22.01 -8.31 6.86
CA GLY A 83 21.98 -9.75 6.57
C GLY A 83 22.04 -10.08 5.08
N MET A 84 21.06 -10.84 4.59
CA MET A 84 20.94 -11.20 3.17
C MET A 84 19.94 -10.32 2.42
N LEU A 85 19.39 -9.31 3.08
CA LEU A 85 18.38 -8.45 2.50
C LEU A 85 19.05 -7.31 1.73
N ASN A 86 18.60 -7.08 0.51
CA ASN A 86 18.98 -5.95 -0.35
C ASN A 86 17.84 -5.68 -1.36
N VAL A 87 17.98 -4.65 -2.19
CA VAL A 87 16.96 -4.29 -3.20
C VAL A 87 16.64 -5.47 -4.12
N GLU A 88 17.65 -6.14 -4.69
CA GLU A 88 17.47 -7.29 -5.58
C GLU A 88 16.67 -8.43 -4.94
N THR A 89 16.96 -8.78 -3.69
CA THR A 89 16.22 -9.85 -2.97
C THR A 89 14.77 -9.46 -2.68
N ILE A 90 14.48 -8.18 -2.44
CA ILE A 90 13.11 -7.70 -2.23
C ILE A 90 12.36 -7.68 -3.56
N THR A 91 12.99 -7.25 -4.64
CA THR A 91 12.42 -7.32 -5.99
C THR A 91 12.11 -8.77 -6.38
N GLN A 92 13.02 -9.71 -6.12
CA GLN A 92 12.76 -11.13 -6.33
C GLN A 92 11.60 -11.65 -5.47
N PHE A 93 11.50 -11.20 -4.21
CA PHE A 93 10.36 -11.53 -3.34
C PHE A 93 9.03 -11.05 -3.92
N ILE A 94 9.00 -9.86 -4.54
CA ILE A 94 7.82 -9.34 -5.25
C ILE A 94 7.53 -10.19 -6.49
N ASP A 95 8.54 -10.55 -7.28
CA ASP A 95 8.41 -11.40 -8.47
C ASP A 95 7.90 -12.81 -8.15
N ASP A 96 8.21 -13.31 -6.95
CA ASP A 96 7.72 -14.59 -6.44
C ASP A 96 6.30 -14.49 -5.84
N GLY A 97 5.68 -13.31 -5.86
CA GLY A 97 4.28 -13.09 -5.46
C GLY A 97 4.08 -12.53 -4.05
N GLY A 98 5.17 -12.17 -3.37
CA GLY A 98 5.16 -11.48 -2.07
C GLY A 98 4.56 -10.08 -2.17
N ASN A 99 3.92 -9.62 -1.09
CA ASN A 99 3.34 -8.28 -1.05
C ASN A 99 4.15 -7.39 -0.11
N VAL A 100 4.34 -6.13 -0.50
CA VAL A 100 5.24 -5.21 0.20
C VAL A 100 4.51 -3.88 0.48
N LEU A 101 4.59 -3.42 1.72
CA LEU A 101 4.14 -2.09 2.13
C LEU A 101 5.35 -1.30 2.60
N ILE A 102 5.65 -0.19 1.94
CA ILE A 102 6.80 0.67 2.23
C ILE A 102 6.29 2.03 2.66
N ALA A 103 6.88 2.57 3.73
CA ALA A 103 6.61 3.93 4.17
C ALA A 103 7.91 4.73 4.25
N GLY A 104 8.02 5.71 3.37
CA GLY A 104 9.06 6.74 3.38
C GLY A 104 8.74 7.89 4.33
N SER A 105 9.61 8.88 4.32
CA SER A 105 9.43 10.19 4.96
C SER A 105 10.37 11.20 4.30
N SER A 106 10.49 12.41 4.86
CA SER A 106 11.51 13.39 4.44
C SER A 106 12.95 12.87 4.56
N VAL A 107 13.20 11.83 5.36
CA VAL A 107 14.51 11.20 5.50
C VAL A 107 14.61 9.86 4.75
N THR A 108 13.84 9.69 3.66
CA THR A 108 13.89 8.45 2.85
C THR A 108 15.30 8.26 2.29
N GLY A 109 16.00 7.20 2.72
CA GLY A 109 17.35 6.85 2.28
C GLY A 109 17.41 6.30 0.86
N ASP A 110 18.62 6.21 0.30
CA ASP A 110 18.87 5.79 -1.08
C ASP A 110 18.31 4.41 -1.40
N VAL A 111 18.45 3.45 -0.49
CA VAL A 111 18.00 2.06 -0.71
C VAL A 111 16.49 1.96 -0.91
N LEU A 112 15.69 2.79 -0.23
CA LEU A 112 14.24 2.82 -0.45
C LEU A 112 13.87 3.55 -1.73
N ARG A 113 14.63 4.58 -2.14
CA ARG A 113 14.45 5.25 -3.43
C ARG A 113 14.76 4.31 -4.59
N GLU A 114 15.85 3.54 -4.49
CA GLU A 114 16.22 2.51 -5.47
C GLU A 114 15.13 1.44 -5.58
N LEU A 115 14.64 0.92 -4.44
CA LEU A 115 13.53 -0.04 -4.42
C LEU A 115 12.23 0.54 -5.01
N ALA A 116 11.96 1.83 -4.78
CA ALA A 116 10.82 2.52 -5.38
C ALA A 116 10.97 2.64 -6.91
N SER A 117 12.18 2.94 -7.38
CA SER A 117 12.52 3.02 -8.82
C SER A 117 12.32 1.67 -9.51
N GLU A 118 12.71 0.56 -8.89
CA GLU A 118 12.45 -0.80 -9.39
C GLU A 118 10.94 -1.10 -9.52
N CYS A 119 10.10 -0.40 -8.75
CA CYS A 119 8.64 -0.51 -8.81
C CYS A 119 7.96 0.52 -9.74
N GLY A 120 8.72 1.36 -10.44
CA GLY A 120 8.20 2.41 -11.33
C GLY A 120 7.76 3.69 -10.61
N PHE A 121 8.36 3.98 -9.46
CA PHE A 121 8.15 5.22 -8.70
C PHE A 121 9.45 5.99 -8.54
N GLU A 122 9.39 7.31 -8.68
CA GLU A 122 10.50 8.20 -8.37
C GLU A 122 10.15 8.96 -7.10
N VAL A 123 10.97 8.79 -6.06
CA VAL A 123 10.79 9.44 -4.76
C VAL A 123 11.80 10.58 -4.67
N ASP A 124 11.35 11.71 -4.13
CA ASP A 124 12.22 12.87 -3.94
C ASP A 124 13.45 12.61 -3.05
N GLU A 125 14.44 13.49 -3.19
CA GLU A 125 15.66 13.51 -2.39
C GLU A 125 15.39 13.70 -0.89
N GLU A 126 16.39 13.35 -0.07
CA GLU A 126 16.34 13.55 1.37
C GLU A 126 16.21 15.04 1.74
N GLY A 127 15.43 15.33 2.77
CA GLY A 127 15.13 16.68 3.26
C GLY A 127 14.01 17.38 2.51
N THR A 128 13.40 16.73 1.51
CA THR A 128 12.23 17.29 0.81
C THR A 128 10.93 16.97 1.54
N TYR A 129 9.95 17.85 1.34
CA TYR A 129 8.58 17.68 1.82
C TYR A 129 7.61 18.08 0.71
N VAL A 130 6.42 17.48 0.71
CA VAL A 130 5.29 18.06 0.00
C VAL A 130 4.80 19.27 0.78
N ILE A 131 4.85 20.43 0.15
CA ILE A 131 4.51 21.73 0.71
C ILE A 131 3.24 22.22 0.01
N ASP A 132 2.25 22.67 0.79
CA ASP A 132 1.08 23.36 0.26
C ASP A 132 0.69 24.52 1.19
N HIS A 133 0.88 25.75 0.69
CA HIS A 133 0.59 26.94 1.47
C HIS A 133 -0.90 27.28 1.59
N LEU A 134 -1.78 26.58 0.87
CA LEU A 134 -3.22 26.77 0.96
C LEU A 134 -3.91 25.68 1.78
N ASN A 135 -3.41 24.44 1.70
CA ASN A 135 -4.03 23.24 2.28
C ASN A 135 -3.23 22.64 3.45
N TYR A 136 -2.76 23.46 4.39
CA TYR A 136 -2.05 22.97 5.58
C TYR A 136 -2.93 22.99 6.84
N ASP A 137 -2.56 22.16 7.82
CA ASP A 137 -3.24 22.05 9.10
C ASP A 137 -2.82 23.17 10.06
N ILE A 138 -3.71 23.63 10.92
CA ILE A 138 -3.40 24.68 11.91
C ILE A 138 -2.29 24.31 12.90
N THR A 139 -2.01 23.02 13.08
CA THR A 139 -0.95 22.52 13.97
C THR A 139 0.43 22.48 13.30
N ASP A 140 0.54 22.88 12.03
CA ASP A 140 1.80 23.01 11.33
C ASP A 140 2.74 24.02 11.99
N GLN A 141 4.06 23.79 11.88
CA GLN A 141 5.10 24.59 12.53
C GLN A 141 5.56 25.81 11.71
N GLY A 142 4.84 26.15 10.63
CA GLY A 142 5.07 27.34 9.80
C GLY A 142 5.78 27.08 8.48
N GLN A 143 6.18 25.83 8.19
CA GLN A 143 6.75 25.44 6.90
C GLN A 143 5.71 24.91 5.91
N HIS A 144 4.45 24.75 6.37
CA HIS A 144 3.31 24.29 5.58
C HIS A 144 3.53 22.90 4.97
N THR A 145 4.13 21.99 5.77
CA THR A 145 4.46 20.61 5.38
C THR A 145 3.47 19.58 5.93
N LYS A 146 2.68 19.94 6.94
CA LYS A 146 1.56 19.13 7.44
C LYS A 146 0.29 19.47 6.67
N LEU A 147 -0.01 18.64 5.68
CA LEU A 147 -1.07 18.88 4.72
C LEU A 147 -2.41 18.30 5.17
N VAL A 148 -3.48 19.01 4.84
CA VAL A 148 -4.88 18.56 4.93
C VAL A 148 -5.34 18.17 3.55
N ILE A 149 -5.51 16.88 3.32
CA ILE A 149 -5.84 16.30 2.02
C ILE A 149 -7.32 15.89 2.01
N PRO A 150 -8.18 16.47 1.14
CA PRO A 150 -9.55 16.02 0.99
C PRO A 150 -9.61 14.55 0.55
N SER A 151 -10.60 13.79 1.04
CA SER A 151 -10.83 12.40 0.64
C SER A 151 -11.12 12.21 -0.86
N ASP A 152 -11.52 13.27 -1.55
CA ASP A 152 -11.81 13.25 -2.99
C ASP A 152 -10.56 13.02 -3.85
N LEU A 153 -9.37 13.32 -3.31
CA LEU A 153 -8.07 13.09 -3.96
C LEU A 153 -7.57 11.63 -3.86
N LEU A 154 -8.31 10.75 -3.18
CA LEU A 154 -8.07 9.31 -3.29
C LEU A 154 -8.46 8.80 -4.69
N ILE A 155 -7.94 7.67 -5.12
CA ILE A 155 -8.38 6.99 -6.36
C ILE A 155 -9.83 6.49 -6.25
N ASP A 156 -10.61 6.55 -7.34
CA ASP A 156 -12.01 6.06 -7.37
C ASP A 156 -12.09 4.53 -7.46
N ALA A 157 -11.61 3.86 -6.42
CA ALA A 157 -11.59 2.41 -6.30
C ALA A 157 -11.91 1.98 -4.85
N PRO A 158 -13.19 1.79 -4.50
CA PRO A 158 -13.59 1.42 -3.14
C PRO A 158 -12.99 0.11 -2.62
N VAL A 159 -12.60 -0.79 -3.52
CA VAL A 159 -11.91 -2.05 -3.19
C VAL A 159 -10.49 -1.82 -2.66
N ILE A 160 -9.86 -0.67 -2.99
CA ILE A 160 -8.49 -0.33 -2.62
C ILE A 160 -8.45 0.61 -1.41
N VAL A 161 -9.17 1.73 -1.50
CA VAL A 161 -9.10 2.83 -0.50
C VAL A 161 -10.35 2.92 0.39
N GLY A 162 -11.31 2.02 0.22
CA GLY A 162 -12.59 2.10 0.91
C GLY A 162 -13.52 3.18 0.33
N ALA A 163 -14.63 3.43 1.01
CA ALA A 163 -15.61 4.42 0.54
C ALA A 163 -15.08 5.85 0.69
N LYS A 164 -14.86 6.55 -0.42
CA LYS A 164 -14.51 7.98 -0.40
C LYS A 164 -15.57 8.84 0.30
N LYS A 165 -16.83 8.59 -0.05
CA LYS A 165 -17.97 9.37 0.43
C LYS A 165 -18.10 9.18 1.94
N ASN A 166 -18.05 10.29 2.68
CA ASN A 166 -18.07 10.36 4.15
C ASN A 166 -16.76 9.98 4.85
N THR A 167 -15.65 9.84 4.12
CA THR A 167 -14.33 9.74 4.76
C THR A 167 -13.90 11.14 5.20
N ALA A 168 -13.45 11.25 6.46
CA ALA A 168 -12.91 12.50 6.97
C ALA A 168 -11.62 12.91 6.21
N PRO A 169 -11.26 14.20 6.16
CA PRO A 169 -10.02 14.64 5.54
C PRO A 169 -8.80 13.92 6.14
N LEU A 170 -7.78 13.74 5.33
CA LEU A 170 -6.55 13.04 5.68
C LEU A 170 -5.47 14.04 6.06
N LEU A 171 -4.58 13.63 6.97
CA LEU A 171 -3.34 14.34 7.27
C LEU A 171 -2.18 13.65 6.54
N TYR A 172 -1.29 14.45 5.98
CA TYR A 172 -0.09 13.95 5.31
C TYR A 172 1.11 14.83 5.62
N GLN A 173 2.25 14.21 5.88
CA GLN A 173 3.54 14.90 6.01
C GLN A 173 4.65 13.92 5.62
N GLY A 174 5.35 14.24 4.53
CA GLY A 174 6.35 13.35 3.95
C GLY A 174 6.78 13.84 2.57
N THR A 175 7.43 12.96 1.81
CA THR A 175 7.96 13.28 0.47
C THR A 175 6.91 13.12 -0.61
N GLY A 176 7.16 13.77 -1.76
CA GLY A 176 6.41 13.53 -2.98
C GLY A 176 6.91 12.29 -3.71
N ILE A 177 6.01 11.65 -4.44
CA ILE A 177 6.30 10.54 -5.35
C ILE A 177 5.83 10.96 -6.74
N LEU A 178 6.63 10.66 -7.75
CA LEU A 178 6.19 10.61 -9.14
C LEU A 178 6.00 9.15 -9.53
N ALA A 179 4.88 8.86 -10.19
CA ALA A 179 4.65 7.55 -10.77
C ALA A 179 4.95 7.63 -12.28
N ASP A 180 5.66 6.62 -12.81
CA ASP A 180 5.95 6.56 -14.24
C ASP A 180 4.65 6.42 -15.05
N ALA A 181 4.33 7.44 -15.85
CA ALA A 181 3.13 7.49 -16.67
C ALA A 181 3.13 6.44 -17.80
N GLU A 182 4.31 5.96 -18.22
CA GLU A 182 4.43 4.92 -19.25
C GLU A 182 4.18 3.51 -18.68
N ASN A 183 4.21 3.35 -17.35
CA ASN A 183 3.96 2.08 -16.70
C ASN A 183 2.45 1.88 -16.44
N PRO A 184 1.72 1.01 -17.17
CA PRO A 184 0.28 0.84 -16.97
C PRO A 184 -0.06 0.06 -15.68
N LEU A 185 0.93 -0.42 -14.93
CA LEU A 185 0.74 -1.22 -13.72
C LEU A 185 0.74 -0.38 -12.44
N VAL A 186 1.19 0.88 -12.51
CA VAL A 186 1.19 1.79 -11.37
C VAL A 186 -0.18 2.44 -11.18
N LEU A 187 -0.52 2.68 -9.92
CA LEU A 187 -1.80 3.20 -9.47
C LEU A 187 -1.53 4.31 -8.44
N PRO A 188 -1.78 5.59 -8.76
CA PRO A 188 -1.73 6.66 -7.78
C PRO A 188 -2.95 6.53 -6.85
N LEU A 189 -2.74 6.10 -5.60
CA LEU A 189 -3.82 5.87 -4.63
C LEU A 189 -4.30 7.16 -3.97
N LEU A 190 -3.37 8.07 -3.69
CA LEU A 190 -3.63 9.39 -3.12
C LEU A 190 -2.71 10.40 -3.79
N THR A 191 -3.28 11.49 -4.30
CA THR A 191 -2.51 12.60 -4.89
C THR A 191 -2.63 13.87 -4.05
N ALA A 192 -1.70 14.81 -4.27
CA ALA A 192 -1.74 16.13 -3.67
C ALA A 192 -2.74 17.04 -4.43
N ASP A 193 -3.04 18.20 -3.84
CA ASP A 193 -3.83 19.23 -4.52
C ASP A 193 -2.99 19.93 -5.60
N SER A 194 -3.66 20.59 -6.54
CA SER A 194 -3.10 21.41 -7.61
C SER A 194 -2.16 22.52 -7.17
N THR A 195 -2.15 22.88 -5.87
CA THR A 195 -1.30 23.93 -5.30
C THR A 195 -0.12 23.40 -4.51
N ALA A 196 0.00 22.08 -4.36
CA ALA A 196 1.11 21.45 -3.68
C ALA A 196 2.34 21.33 -4.61
N TYR A 197 3.52 21.29 -4.01
CA TYR A 197 4.76 20.95 -4.70
C TYR A 197 5.73 20.29 -3.72
N SER A 198 6.68 19.51 -4.23
CA SER A 198 7.67 18.81 -3.41
C SER A 198 9.03 19.51 -3.51
N TYR A 199 9.57 19.97 -2.38
CA TYR A 199 10.87 20.64 -2.32
C TYR A 199 11.44 20.65 -0.89
N ASN A 200 12.72 21.03 -0.76
CA ASN A 200 13.31 21.27 0.55
C ASN A 200 12.85 22.65 1.10
N PRO A 201 12.14 22.70 2.25
CA PRO A 201 11.56 23.94 2.78
C PRO A 201 12.62 24.96 3.25
N ASP A 202 13.84 24.53 3.54
CA ASP A 202 14.93 25.39 4.00
C ASP A 202 15.73 26.00 2.84
N GLN A 203 15.45 25.58 1.60
CA GLN A 203 16.15 26.03 0.40
C GLN A 203 15.27 26.92 -0.48
N LEU A 204 15.91 27.90 -1.12
CA LEU A 204 15.25 28.70 -2.15
C LEU A 204 15.04 27.86 -3.41
N ILE A 205 13.83 27.89 -3.95
CA ILE A 205 13.48 27.23 -5.21
C ILE A 205 14.24 27.92 -6.34
N LYS A 206 15.27 27.25 -6.86
CA LYS A 206 16.06 27.70 -8.02
C LYS A 206 15.76 26.89 -9.28
N GLU A 207 15.35 25.65 -9.08
CA GLU A 207 15.08 24.67 -10.12
C GLU A 207 13.60 24.28 -10.04
N TYR A 208 13.11 23.66 -11.11
CA TYR A 208 11.73 23.17 -11.12
C TYR A 208 11.58 22.09 -10.03
N PRO A 209 10.59 22.20 -9.13
CA PRO A 209 10.34 21.18 -8.12
C PRO A 209 10.11 19.81 -8.79
N HIS A 210 10.65 18.76 -8.20
CA HIS A 210 10.56 17.40 -8.74
C HIS A 210 9.12 17.00 -9.03
N ALA A 211 8.24 17.14 -8.05
CA ALA A 211 6.80 16.96 -8.21
C ALA A 211 6.04 18.26 -7.95
N SER A 212 5.02 18.54 -8.77
CA SER A 212 4.17 19.73 -8.60
C SER A 212 2.73 19.49 -9.04
N GLY A 213 1.81 20.15 -8.35
CA GLY A 213 0.39 20.07 -8.60
C GLY A 213 -0.19 18.68 -8.35
N LYS A 214 -1.16 18.29 -9.18
CA LYS A 214 -1.90 17.03 -9.02
C LYS A 214 -1.09 15.80 -9.41
N ASP A 215 0.02 15.98 -10.09
CA ASP A 215 0.92 14.89 -10.49
C ASP A 215 1.79 14.44 -9.31
N THR A 216 1.84 15.21 -8.23
CA THR A 216 2.45 14.78 -6.96
C THR A 216 1.61 13.68 -6.32
N VAL A 217 2.12 12.46 -6.34
CA VAL A 217 1.52 11.30 -5.68
C VAL A 217 2.04 11.23 -4.24
N LEU A 218 1.14 10.97 -3.30
CA LEU A 218 1.44 10.84 -1.86
C LEU A 218 1.51 9.37 -1.44
N ILE A 219 0.63 8.55 -2.03
CA ILE A 219 0.61 7.10 -1.86
C ILE A 219 0.47 6.48 -3.25
N ALA A 220 1.47 5.72 -3.66
CA ALA A 220 1.51 5.00 -4.93
C ALA A 220 1.37 3.49 -4.69
N ALA A 221 0.86 2.77 -5.68
CA ALA A 221 0.77 1.33 -5.65
C ALA A 221 1.13 0.72 -6.99
N LEU A 222 1.65 -0.50 -6.97
CA LEU A 222 1.96 -1.31 -8.14
C LEU A 222 1.22 -2.64 -8.00
N GLN A 223 0.50 -3.02 -9.05
CA GLN A 223 0.01 -4.39 -9.19
C GLN A 223 0.80 -5.10 -10.29
N ALA A 224 1.72 -5.96 -9.89
CA ALA A 224 2.56 -6.70 -10.82
C ALA A 224 1.77 -7.76 -11.61
N ARG A 225 2.36 -8.27 -12.70
CA ARG A 225 1.71 -9.26 -13.58
C ARG A 225 1.42 -10.61 -12.92
N ASN A 226 2.22 -10.97 -11.92
CA ASN A 226 1.99 -12.12 -11.03
C ASN A 226 0.93 -11.82 -9.94
N ASN A 227 0.29 -10.65 -9.98
CA ASN A 227 -0.62 -10.10 -8.98
C ASN A 227 0.03 -9.82 -7.60
N ALA A 228 1.35 -9.73 -7.48
CA ALA A 228 1.97 -9.13 -6.30
C ALA A 228 1.52 -7.67 -6.15
N ARG A 229 1.36 -7.21 -4.92
CA ARG A 229 0.94 -5.84 -4.61
C ARG A 229 2.02 -5.15 -3.81
N VAL A 230 2.44 -4.00 -4.32
CA VAL A 230 3.36 -3.10 -3.63
C VAL A 230 2.63 -1.80 -3.39
N VAL A 231 2.76 -1.26 -2.18
CA VAL A 231 2.29 0.10 -1.85
C VAL A 231 3.48 0.86 -1.30
N PHE A 232 3.71 2.06 -1.84
CA PHE A 232 4.68 3.01 -1.33
C PHE A 232 3.95 4.26 -0.85
N SER A 233 4.06 4.57 0.44
CA SER A 233 3.61 5.84 1.02
C SER A 233 4.82 6.73 1.23
N GLY A 234 4.77 7.99 0.80
CA GLY A 234 5.85 8.95 1.07
C GLY A 234 5.85 9.45 2.53
N SER A 235 4.91 8.98 3.35
CA SER A 235 4.78 9.33 4.76
C SER A 235 4.53 8.10 5.64
N ILE A 236 5.46 7.85 6.56
CA ILE A 236 5.29 6.93 7.69
C ILE A 236 4.30 7.50 8.71
N ALA A 237 4.31 8.82 8.93
CA ALA A 237 3.40 9.50 9.83
C ALA A 237 1.92 9.28 9.44
N PHE A 238 1.63 9.03 8.16
CA PHE A 238 0.30 8.66 7.69
C PHE A 238 -0.30 7.44 8.42
N PHE A 239 0.54 6.50 8.88
CA PHE A 239 0.17 5.28 9.61
C PHE A 239 0.29 5.41 11.14
N SER A 240 0.67 6.58 11.64
CA SER A 240 0.95 6.81 13.06
C SER A 240 -0.33 6.91 13.90
N ASP A 241 -0.21 6.55 15.17
CA ASP A 241 -1.29 6.69 16.15
C ASP A 241 -1.66 8.18 16.32
N GLU A 242 -0.67 9.08 16.25
CA GLU A 242 -0.90 10.53 16.26
C GLU A 242 -1.86 10.95 15.14
N TYR A 243 -1.58 10.57 13.90
CA TYR A 243 -2.41 10.99 12.77
C TYR A 243 -3.76 10.31 12.80
N PHE A 244 -3.84 9.06 13.26
CA PHE A 244 -5.11 8.35 13.40
C PHE A 244 -6.04 9.01 14.42
N GLU A 245 -5.51 9.58 15.50
CA GLU A 245 -6.30 10.19 16.58
C GLU A 245 -6.45 11.71 16.47
N SER A 246 -5.63 12.36 15.64
CA SER A 246 -5.65 13.81 15.46
C SER A 246 -6.95 14.31 14.83
N ALA A 247 -7.43 15.44 15.35
CA ALA A 247 -8.39 16.28 14.65
C ALA A 247 -7.71 16.95 13.45
N VAL A 248 -8.50 17.29 12.44
CA VAL A 248 -8.03 17.94 11.22
C VAL A 248 -8.69 19.29 11.13
N LYS A 249 -7.90 20.35 10.92
CA LYS A 249 -8.44 21.70 10.72
C LYS A 249 -7.53 22.50 9.80
N LYS A 250 -8.05 22.79 8.61
CA LYS A 250 -7.36 23.58 7.60
C LYS A 250 -7.20 25.04 8.05
N ALA A 251 -6.00 25.60 7.94
CA ALA A 251 -5.65 26.92 8.46
C ALA A 251 -6.47 28.07 7.83
N HIS A 252 -6.73 28.00 6.52
CA HIS A 252 -7.53 29.00 5.80
C HIS A 252 -9.03 28.70 5.78
N GLY A 253 -9.51 27.83 6.68
CA GLY A 253 -10.92 27.46 6.81
C GLY A 253 -11.39 26.42 5.77
N GLY A 254 -12.61 25.94 5.95
CA GLY A 254 -13.30 25.02 5.02
C GLY A 254 -13.39 23.58 5.53
N LEU A 255 -12.26 22.89 5.66
CA LEU A 255 -12.21 21.47 6.07
C LEU A 255 -11.84 21.34 7.55
N GLU A 256 -12.76 20.77 8.34
CA GLU A 256 -12.55 20.45 9.74
C GLU A 256 -13.21 19.11 10.07
N ALA A 257 -12.53 18.27 10.85
CA ALA A 257 -13.06 17.01 11.36
C ALA A 257 -12.48 16.73 12.75
N ALA A 258 -13.29 16.16 13.64
CA ALA A 258 -12.86 15.81 15.00
C ALA A 258 -11.81 14.68 15.02
N LYS A 259 -11.73 13.88 13.96
CA LYS A 259 -10.78 12.79 13.77
C LYS A 259 -10.44 12.68 12.28
N SER A 260 -9.18 12.45 11.95
CA SER A 260 -8.73 12.26 10.58
C SER A 260 -9.28 10.98 9.95
N GLY A 261 -9.30 10.94 8.61
CA GLY A 261 -9.63 9.73 7.85
C GLY A 261 -8.50 8.71 7.76
N ASN A 262 -7.31 9.01 8.30
CA ASN A 262 -6.08 8.23 8.08
C ASN A 262 -6.23 6.77 8.47
N GLN A 263 -6.84 6.49 9.64
CA GLN A 263 -7.01 5.11 10.10
C GLN A 263 -7.85 4.27 9.13
N ALA A 264 -8.93 4.85 8.59
CA ALA A 264 -9.81 4.15 7.65
C ALA A 264 -9.09 3.89 6.32
N ALA A 265 -8.41 4.90 5.78
CA ALA A 265 -7.65 4.78 4.54
C ALA A 265 -6.48 3.79 4.67
N ALA A 266 -5.67 3.91 5.73
CA ALA A 266 -4.56 2.99 6.00
C ALA A 266 -5.03 1.54 6.18
N THR A 267 -6.18 1.34 6.84
CA THR A 267 -6.78 0.01 6.98
C THR A 267 -7.18 -0.55 5.62
N ALA A 268 -7.94 0.19 4.82
CA ALA A 268 -8.37 -0.26 3.49
C ALA A 268 -7.19 -0.58 2.57
N VAL A 269 -6.18 0.30 2.52
CA VAL A 269 -4.96 0.09 1.74
C VAL A 269 -4.22 -1.16 2.22
N SER A 270 -4.10 -1.37 3.54
CA SER A 270 -3.46 -2.58 4.10
C SER A 270 -4.22 -3.87 3.76
N GLN A 271 -5.55 -3.83 3.74
CA GLN A 271 -6.39 -4.97 3.36
C GLN A 271 -6.23 -5.28 1.87
N TRP A 272 -6.12 -4.24 1.03
CA TRP A 272 -5.87 -4.44 -0.39
C TRP A 272 -4.46 -4.97 -0.65
N VAL A 273 -3.40 -4.35 -0.12
CA VAL A 273 -2.01 -4.78 -0.42
C VAL A 273 -1.75 -6.21 0.04
N PHE A 274 -2.29 -6.64 1.18
CA PHE A 274 -2.13 -8.01 1.67
C PHE A 274 -3.18 -8.99 1.15
N LYS A 275 -3.92 -8.61 0.11
CA LYS A 275 -4.89 -9.46 -0.60
C LYS A 275 -6.07 -9.92 0.26
N GLU A 276 -6.48 -9.20 1.30
CA GLU A 276 -7.75 -9.47 1.98
C GLU A 276 -8.96 -9.16 1.08
N HIS A 277 -8.81 -8.14 0.22
CA HIS A 277 -9.84 -7.69 -0.73
C HIS A 277 -9.35 -7.69 -2.18
N GLY A 278 -10.30 -7.67 -3.12
CA GLY A 278 -10.02 -7.53 -4.55
C GLY A 278 -9.27 -8.71 -5.16
N GLN A 279 -9.49 -9.93 -4.67
CA GLN A 279 -9.00 -11.14 -5.31
C GLN A 279 -10.10 -11.73 -6.18
N LEU A 280 -9.73 -12.21 -7.36
CA LEU A 280 -10.61 -12.97 -8.24
C LEU A 280 -9.91 -14.28 -8.59
N ARG A 281 -10.66 -15.38 -8.59
CA ARG A 281 -10.15 -16.67 -9.02
C ARG A 281 -11.06 -17.28 -10.07
N VAL A 282 -10.50 -17.56 -11.24
CA VAL A 282 -11.16 -18.35 -12.27
C VAL A 282 -11.23 -19.79 -11.80
N LYS A 283 -12.45 -20.30 -11.63
CA LYS A 283 -12.71 -21.65 -11.11
C LYS A 283 -12.68 -22.70 -12.23
N SER A 284 -13.28 -22.38 -13.36
CA SER A 284 -13.37 -23.29 -14.49
C SER A 284 -13.73 -22.53 -15.75
N VAL A 285 -13.14 -22.95 -16.87
CA VAL A 285 -13.54 -22.55 -18.22
C VAL A 285 -14.06 -23.79 -18.92
N LYS A 286 -15.22 -23.69 -19.55
CA LYS A 286 -15.81 -24.73 -20.38
C LYS A 286 -16.13 -24.15 -21.74
N HIS A 287 -16.01 -24.97 -22.76
CA HIS A 287 -16.41 -24.62 -24.12
C HIS A 287 -16.91 -25.88 -24.83
N HIS A 288 -17.94 -25.76 -25.64
CA HIS A 288 -18.54 -26.86 -26.40
C HIS A 288 -19.36 -26.32 -27.58
N LYS A 289 -19.73 -27.18 -28.53
CA LYS A 289 -20.67 -26.79 -29.60
C LYS A 289 -22.05 -26.51 -29.03
N VAL A 290 -22.83 -25.66 -29.72
CA VAL A 290 -24.24 -25.46 -29.37
C VAL A 290 -24.99 -26.80 -29.43
N GLY A 291 -25.64 -27.19 -28.33
CA GLY A 291 -26.37 -28.45 -28.20
C GLY A 291 -25.55 -29.64 -27.66
N GLU A 292 -24.23 -29.49 -27.53
CA GLU A 292 -23.36 -30.47 -26.88
C GLU A 292 -23.01 -30.04 -25.44
N THR A 293 -22.42 -30.92 -24.65
CA THR A 293 -21.98 -30.63 -23.27
C THR A 293 -20.48 -30.77 -23.06
N GLU A 294 -19.77 -31.34 -24.04
CA GLU A 294 -18.33 -31.59 -23.98
C GLU A 294 -17.62 -30.92 -25.17
N PRO A 295 -16.35 -30.51 -24.99
CA PRO A 295 -15.57 -29.94 -26.09
C PRO A 295 -15.31 -31.01 -27.17
N PRO A 296 -15.59 -30.72 -28.45
CA PRO A 296 -15.18 -31.59 -29.56
C PRO A 296 -13.66 -31.61 -29.69
N GLN A 297 -13.11 -32.67 -30.30
CA GLN A 297 -11.67 -32.78 -30.58
C GLN A 297 -11.18 -31.66 -31.52
N ALA A 298 -12.02 -31.25 -32.46
CA ALA A 298 -11.76 -30.14 -33.37
C ALA A 298 -13.06 -29.43 -33.75
N TYR A 299 -12.99 -28.12 -33.89
CA TYR A 299 -14.05 -27.31 -34.48
C TYR A 299 -13.84 -27.21 -36.00
N THR A 300 -14.94 -27.00 -36.72
CA THR A 300 -15.00 -26.80 -38.16
C THR A 300 -15.42 -25.37 -38.49
N ILE A 301 -15.22 -24.99 -39.76
CA ILE A 301 -15.57 -23.65 -40.23
C ILE A 301 -17.08 -23.45 -40.08
N MET A 302 -17.48 -22.34 -39.46
CA MET A 302 -18.88 -21.99 -39.15
C MET A 302 -19.56 -22.86 -38.06
N ASP A 303 -18.80 -23.56 -37.20
CA ASP A 303 -19.40 -24.16 -36.00
C ASP A 303 -19.80 -23.07 -34.98
N ASP A 304 -21.02 -23.18 -34.46
CA ASP A 304 -21.48 -22.36 -33.34
C ASP A 304 -20.96 -22.94 -32.01
N VAL A 305 -20.31 -22.09 -31.20
CA VAL A 305 -19.63 -22.47 -29.96
C VAL A 305 -20.16 -21.68 -28.77
N VAL A 306 -20.39 -22.35 -27.65
CA VAL A 306 -20.69 -21.75 -26.35
C VAL A 306 -19.45 -21.82 -25.47
N SER A 307 -19.14 -20.73 -24.77
CA SER A 307 -18.09 -20.70 -23.74
C SER A 307 -18.67 -20.21 -22.41
N GLU A 308 -18.36 -20.92 -21.34
CA GLU A 308 -18.76 -20.60 -19.98
C GLU A 308 -17.52 -20.46 -19.09
N SER A 309 -17.42 -19.34 -18.39
CA SER A 309 -16.37 -19.11 -17.40
C SER A 309 -17.00 -18.85 -16.03
N LYS A 310 -16.52 -19.57 -15.01
CA LYS A 310 -16.94 -19.36 -13.62
C LYS A 310 -15.84 -18.64 -12.87
N VAL A 311 -16.15 -17.44 -12.39
CA VAL A 311 -15.26 -16.63 -11.54
C VAL A 311 -15.81 -16.64 -10.12
N ARG A 312 -14.92 -16.68 -9.14
CA ARG A 312 -15.24 -16.52 -7.72
C ARG A 312 -14.43 -15.35 -7.16
N ASP A 313 -15.12 -14.54 -6.36
CA ASP A 313 -14.56 -13.51 -5.51
C ASP A 313 -14.15 -14.10 -4.13
#